data_AF-A0A4P6PEV2-F1
#
_entry.id   AF-A0A4P6PEV2-F1
#
_cell.length_a   1.000
_cell.length_b   1.000
_cell.length_c   1.000
_cell.angle_alpha   90.00
_cell.angle_beta   90.00
_cell.angle_gamma   90.00
#
_symmetry.space_group_name_H-M   'P 1'
#
loop_
_entity.id
_entity.type
_entity.pdbx_description
1 polymer ?
#
loop_
_entity_poly.entity_id
_entity_poly.type
_entity_poly.pdbx_seq_one_letter_code
_entity_poly.pdbx_strand_id
1 'polypeptide(L)'
;MKKRIIFILMFVIIVGIIYFRPTTEWTQCSKCGVQQIERGIARRVIPSWSVYEFDEFGTYAEWKQLHPGENCSHDFRKVKHKTPATTLKELHQAED
;
A
#
# COMPACT_ATOMS: atom_id res chain seq x y z
N MET A 1 23.07 -23.68 -33.33
CA MET A 1 23.32 -23.39 -31.89
C MET A 1 23.01 -21.95 -31.50
N LYS A 2 23.51 -20.91 -32.19
CA LYS A 2 23.24 -19.49 -31.89
C LYS A 2 21.75 -19.13 -31.69
N LYS A 3 20.85 -19.59 -32.58
CA LYS A 3 19.40 -19.31 -32.47
C LYS A 3 18.76 -19.88 -31.19
N ARG A 4 19.22 -21.04 -30.71
CA ARG A 4 18.74 -21.66 -29.45
C ARG A 4 19.20 -20.87 -28.23
N ILE A 5 20.45 -20.41 -28.24
CA ILE A 5 21.01 -19.58 -27.16
C ILE A 5 20.25 -18.25 -27.05
N ILE A 6 19.95 -17.62 -28.19
CA ILE A 6 19.15 -16.38 -28.25
C ILE A 6 17.75 -16.60 -27.66
N PHE A 7 17.07 -17.70 -28.01
CA PHE A 7 15.76 -18.04 -27.46
C PHE A 7 15.78 -18.25 -25.95
N ILE A 8 16.80 -18.95 -25.44
CA ILE A 8 16.96 -19.19 -23.99
C ILE A 8 17.21 -17.87 -23.27
N LEU A 9 18.11 -17.03 -23.78
CA LEU A 9 18.38 -15.71 -23.21
C LEU A 9 17.11 -14.84 -23.16
N MET A 10 16.37 -14.81 -24.27
CA MET A 10 15.13 -14.04 -24.34
C MET A 10 14.09 -14.56 -23.34
N PHE A 11 13.96 -15.87 -23.18
CA PHE A 11 13.07 -16.47 -22.18
C PHE A 11 13.47 -16.10 -20.74
N VAL A 12 14.77 -16.18 -20.41
CA VAL A 12 15.28 -15.80 -19.08
C VAL A 12 15.04 -14.32 -18.80
N ILE A 13 15.22 -13.44 -19.78
CA ILE A 13 14.94 -12.01 -19.64
C ILE A 13 13.46 -11.76 -19.37
N ILE A 14 12.56 -12.42 -20.11
CA ILE A 14 11.11 -12.28 -19.92
C ILE A 14 10.71 -12.75 -18.52
N VAL A 15 11.19 -13.91 -18.09
CA VAL A 15 10.93 -14.43 -16.74
C VAL A 15 11.46 -13.47 -15.68
N GLY A 16 12.66 -12.93 -15.87
CA GLY A 16 13.24 -11.92 -15.00
C GLY A 16 12.34 -10.69 -14.88
N ILE A 17 11.90 -10.10 -16.00
CA ILE A 17 11.02 -8.92 -16.00
C ILE A 17 9.71 -9.19 -15.25
N ILE A 18 9.12 -10.38 -15.43
CA ILE A 18 7.88 -10.76 -14.76
C ILE A 18 8.10 -10.87 -13.24
N TYR A 19 9.21 -11.48 -12.82
CA TYR A 19 9.54 -11.64 -11.40
C TYR A 19 9.97 -10.34 -10.73
N PHE A 20 10.66 -9.44 -11.43
CA PHE A 20 11.10 -8.16 -10.86
C PHE A 20 10.04 -7.06 -10.88
N ARG A 21 8.78 -7.36 -11.28
CA ARG A 21 7.73 -6.33 -11.26
C ARG A 21 7.49 -5.81 -9.84
N PRO A 22 7.61 -4.49 -9.63
CA PRO A 22 7.27 -3.88 -8.36
C PRO A 22 5.77 -4.07 -8.12
N THR A 23 5.41 -4.41 -6.89
CA THR A 23 4.03 -4.44 -6.44
C THR A 23 3.83 -3.31 -5.45
N THR A 24 2.82 -2.49 -5.70
CA THR A 24 2.38 -1.45 -4.78
C THR A 24 1.00 -1.84 -4.30
N GLU A 25 0.87 -2.06 -3.00
CA GLU A 25 -0.40 -2.28 -2.34
C GLU A 25 -0.71 -1.06 -1.45
N TRP A 26 -1.96 -0.64 -1.47
CA TRP A 26 -2.45 0.44 -0.63
C TRP A 26 -3.25 -0.18 0.50
N THR A 27 -2.91 0.18 1.73
CA THR A 27 -3.66 -0.21 2.91
C THR A 27 -4.09 1.03 3.69
N GLN A 28 -5.24 0.96 4.34
CA GLN A 28 -5.81 2.04 5.12
C GLN A 28 -6.29 1.52 6.47
N CYS A 29 -6.03 2.28 7.53
CA CYS A 29 -6.53 1.98 8.85
C CYS A 29 -8.04 2.22 8.90
N SER A 30 -8.81 1.19 9.26
CA SER A 30 -10.27 1.28 9.42
C SER A 30 -10.71 2.27 10.50
N LYS A 31 -9.87 2.50 11.51
CA LYS A 31 -10.21 3.34 12.67
C LYS A 31 -9.88 4.81 12.49
N CYS A 32 -8.65 5.11 12.06
CA CYS A 32 -8.15 6.48 11.99
C CYS A 32 -7.93 6.97 10.55
N GLY A 33 -8.22 6.15 9.55
CA GLY A 33 -8.13 6.53 8.14
C GLY A 33 -6.72 6.70 7.58
N VAL A 34 -5.67 6.57 8.40
CA VAL A 34 -4.27 6.65 7.98
C VAL A 34 -3.97 5.62 6.89
N GLN A 35 -3.27 6.04 5.85
CA GLN A 35 -2.88 5.18 4.75
C GLN A 35 -1.41 4.75 4.86
N GLN A 36 -1.15 3.54 4.37
CA GLN A 36 0.17 2.96 4.26
C GLN A 36 0.38 2.47 2.83
N ILE A 37 1.56 2.76 2.29
CA ILE A 37 1.98 2.29 0.97
C ILE A 37 2.90 1.11 1.19
N GLU A 38 2.40 -0.08 0.92
CA GLU A 38 3.19 -1.31 0.94
C GLU A 38 3.85 -1.51 -0.43
N ARG A 39 5.18 -1.57 -0.44
CA ARG A 39 5.96 -1.82 -1.66
C ARG A 39 6.61 -3.19 -1.60
N GLY A 40 6.71 -3.85 -2.74
CA GLY A 40 7.20 -5.22 -2.83
C GLY A 40 7.63 -5.61 -4.23
N ILE A 41 7.97 -6.88 -4.40
CA ILE A 41 8.36 -7.48 -5.68
C ILE A 41 7.62 -8.82 -5.83
N ALA A 42 7.16 -9.17 -7.03
CA ALA A 42 6.56 -10.47 -7.32
C ALA A 42 5.39 -10.87 -6.40
N ARG A 43 4.52 -9.92 -6.02
CA ARG A 43 3.39 -10.11 -5.08
C ARG A 43 3.80 -10.41 -3.64
N ARG A 44 5.07 -10.18 -3.28
CA ARG A 44 5.52 -10.20 -1.89
C ARG A 44 5.80 -8.78 -1.44
N VAL A 45 5.06 -8.33 -0.43
CA VAL A 45 5.31 -7.07 0.27
C VAL A 45 6.64 -7.17 1.02
N ILE A 46 7.47 -6.14 0.92
CA ILE A 46 8.74 -6.02 1.63
C ILE A 46 8.57 -4.94 2.71
N PRO A 47 8.51 -5.30 4.01
CA PRO A 47 8.24 -4.33 5.08
C PRO A 47 9.24 -3.19 5.17
N SER A 48 10.51 -3.41 4.80
CA SER A 48 11.52 -2.34 4.79
C SER A 48 11.30 -1.30 3.69
N TRP A 49 10.46 -1.59 2.70
CA TRP A 49 10.14 -0.70 1.59
C TRP A 49 8.75 -0.07 1.70
N SER A 50 7.97 -0.49 2.70
CA SER A 50 6.69 0.16 2.99
C SER A 50 6.94 1.53 3.60
N VAL A 51 6.25 2.54 3.06
CA VAL A 51 6.30 3.91 3.55
C VAL A 51 4.96 4.19 4.22
N TYR A 52 5.02 4.60 5.49
CA TYR A 52 3.87 5.16 6.18
C TYR A 52 3.70 6.59 5.70
N GLU A 53 2.56 6.88 5.07
CA GLU A 53 2.16 8.26 4.84
C GLU A 53 1.42 8.69 6.11
N PHE A 54 2.18 9.05 7.14
CA PHE A 54 1.62 9.68 8.33
C PHE A 54 1.15 11.06 7.92
N ASP A 55 -0.15 11.16 7.67
CA ASP A 55 -0.78 12.45 7.44
C ASP A 55 -0.95 13.16 8.79
N GLU A 56 0.13 13.84 9.22
CA GLU A 56 0.17 14.63 10.46
C GLU A 56 -0.87 15.76 10.47
N PHE A 57 -1.44 16.13 9.32
CA PHE A 57 -2.37 17.26 9.18
C PHE A 57 -3.74 16.88 8.60
N GLY A 58 -3.96 15.63 8.21
CA GLY A 58 -5.25 15.13 7.70
C GLY A 58 -5.92 14.16 8.66
N THR A 59 -6.13 12.91 8.22
CA THR A 59 -7.08 11.98 8.84
C THR A 59 -6.74 11.59 10.29
N TYR A 60 -5.45 11.43 10.60
CA TYR A 60 -5.03 11.09 11.96
C TYR A 60 -5.23 12.25 12.93
N ALA A 61 -4.92 13.48 12.50
CA ALA A 61 -5.09 14.67 13.30
C ALA A 61 -6.58 14.90 13.62
N GLU A 62 -7.46 14.75 12.62
CA GLU A 62 -8.91 14.80 12.82
C GLU A 62 -9.39 13.72 13.79
N TRP A 63 -8.94 12.47 13.61
CA TRP A 63 -9.29 11.38 14.51
C TRP A 63 -8.84 11.64 15.95
N LYS A 64 -7.64 12.17 16.15
CA LYS A 64 -7.06 12.48 17.48
C LYS A 64 -7.80 13.63 18.17
N GLN A 65 -8.32 14.60 17.42
CA GLN A 65 -9.18 15.65 17.97
C GLN A 65 -10.50 15.08 18.49
N LEU A 66 -11.07 14.08 17.80
CA LEU A 66 -12.30 13.42 18.22
C LEU A 66 -12.09 12.41 19.36
N HIS A 67 -10.91 11.81 19.47
CA HIS A 67 -10.56 10.81 20.48
C HIS A 67 -9.33 11.23 21.32
N PRO A 68 -9.45 12.31 22.12
CA PRO A 68 -8.34 12.81 22.92
C PRO A 68 -7.93 11.79 23.97
N GLY A 69 -6.63 11.44 23.99
CA GLY A 69 -6.05 10.48 24.94
C GLY A 69 -5.99 9.03 24.43
N GLU A 70 -6.64 8.71 23.30
CA GLU A 70 -6.57 7.37 22.71
C GLU A 70 -5.44 7.26 21.68
N ASN A 71 -4.76 6.12 21.64
CA ASN A 71 -3.79 5.81 20.60
C ASN A 71 -4.36 4.73 19.69
N CYS A 72 -4.28 4.95 18.38
CA CYS A 72 -4.70 3.95 17.41
C CYS A 72 -3.61 2.88 17.26
N SER A 73 -3.95 1.61 17.51
CA SER A 73 -3.05 0.48 17.24
C SER A 73 -2.90 0.14 15.75
N HIS A 74 -3.54 0.91 14.87
CA HIS A 74 -3.64 0.76 13.41
C HIS A 74 -4.05 -0.65 12.93
N ASP A 75 -5.30 -0.79 12.47
CA ASP A 75 -5.79 -2.00 11.77
C ASP A 75 -5.85 -1.73 10.26
N PHE A 76 -4.74 -2.00 9.56
CA PHE A 76 -4.59 -1.72 8.14
C PHE A 76 -5.29 -2.78 7.27
N ARG A 77 -6.18 -2.33 6.39
CA ARG A 77 -6.90 -3.17 5.43
C ARG A 77 -6.62 -2.73 4.00
N LYS A 78 -6.62 -3.68 3.05
CA LYS A 78 -6.35 -3.40 1.64
C LYS A 78 -7.44 -2.51 1.04
N VAL A 79 -7.02 -1.47 0.33
CA VAL A 79 -7.91 -0.56 -0.42
C VAL A 79 -7.60 -0.61 -1.91
N LYS A 80 -8.63 -0.46 -2.75
CA LYS A 80 -8.52 -0.67 -4.20
C LYS A 80 -7.75 0.44 -4.94
N HIS A 81 -7.65 1.64 -4.38
CA HIS A 81 -7.02 2.79 -5.02
C HIS A 81 -6.28 3.67 -4.01
N LYS A 82 -5.34 4.49 -4.50
CA LYS A 82 -4.88 5.69 -3.79
C LYS A 82 -6.08 6.63 -3.69
N THR A 83 -6.89 6.48 -2.66
CA THR A 83 -7.90 7.48 -2.36
C THR A 83 -7.13 8.74 -1.95
N PRO A 84 -7.39 9.92 -2.57
CA PRO A 84 -6.91 11.19 -1.99
C PRO A 84 -7.34 11.19 -0.52
N ALA A 85 -6.46 11.70 0.37
CA ALA A 85 -6.59 11.65 1.83
C ALA A 85 -8.07 11.60 2.23
N THR A 86 -8.57 10.38 2.47
CA THR A 86 -10.00 10.15 2.67
C THR A 86 -10.33 10.91 3.93
N THR A 87 -11.19 11.92 3.85
CA THR A 87 -11.53 12.69 5.05
C THR A 87 -12.22 11.76 6.03
N LEU A 88 -12.06 11.95 7.34
CA LEU A 88 -12.60 11.01 8.33
C LEU A 88 -14.13 10.83 8.18
N LYS A 89 -14.82 11.87 7.70
CA LYS A 89 -16.25 11.86 7.36
C LYS A 89 -16.64 10.84 6.30
N GLU A 90 -15.83 10.67 5.26
CA GLU A 90 -16.10 9.74 4.16
C GLU A 90 -15.86 8.28 4.58
N LEU A 91 -14.95 8.05 5.54
CA LEU A 91 -14.71 6.73 6.13
C LEU A 91 -15.93 6.21 6.89
N HIS A 92 -16.54 7.05 7.72
CA HIS A 92 -17.67 6.63 8.57
C HIS A 92 -18.99 6.53 7.78
N GLN A 93 -19.14 7.22 6.64
CA GLN A 93 -20.31 7.10 5.77
C GLN A 93 -20.37 5.80 4.95
N ALA A 94 -19.25 5.07 4.84
CA ALA A 94 -19.19 3.82 4.08
C ALA A 94 -19.53 2.57 4.93
N GLU A 95 -19.80 2.74 6.22
CA GLU A 95 -20.18 1.66 7.15
C GLU A 95 -21.71 1.55 7.41
N ASP A 96 -22.52 2.44 6.83
CA ASP A 96 -24.00 2.39 6.81
C ASP A 96 -24.56 1.78 5.51
#